data_AF-A0A6I5CE14-F1
#
_entry.id   AF-A0A6I5CE14-F1
#
_cell.length_a   1.000
_cell.length_b   1.000
_cell.length_c   1.000
_cell.angle_alpha   90.00
_cell.angle_beta   90.00
_cell.angle_gamma   90.00
#
_symmetry.space_group_name_H-M   'P 1'
#
loop_
_entity.id
_entity.type
_entity.pdbx_description
1 polymer ?
#
loop_
_entity_poly.entity_id
_entity_poly.type
_entity_poly.pdbx_seq_one_letter_code
_entity_poly.pdbx_strand_id
1 'polypeptide(L)' 'RGWQLAHWAVANASALHIERVAYAGREWTAGVTEGEWRAVDGKNGARPEGSAGSAATVRITTGR' A
#
# COMPACT_ATOMS: atom_id res chain seq x y z
N ARG A 1 8.39 10.01 -4.11
CA ARG A 1 7.78 9.48 -5.36
C ARG A 1 6.98 8.20 -5.14
N GLY A 2 7.46 7.22 -4.36
CA GLY A 2 6.76 5.93 -4.18
C GLY A 2 5.32 6.03 -3.65
N TRP A 3 5.02 7.00 -2.78
CA TRP A 3 3.67 7.23 -2.29
C TRP A 3 2.64 7.58 -3.39
N GLN A 4 3.03 8.32 -4.41
CA GLN A 4 2.11 8.70 -5.49
C GLN A 4 1.70 7.49 -6.32
N LEU A 5 2.65 6.56 -6.59
CA LEU A 5 2.35 5.31 -7.27
C LEU A 5 1.51 4.37 -6.41
N ALA A 6 1.81 4.29 -5.12
CA ALA A 6 1.02 3.52 -4.16
C ALA A 6 -0.44 4.01 -4.12
N HIS A 7 -0.65 5.32 -4.04
CA HIS A 7 -1.98 5.92 -4.01
C HIS A 7 -2.72 5.77 -5.36
N TRP A 8 -2.01 5.93 -6.48
CA TRP A 8 -2.55 5.67 -7.81
C TRP A 8 -3.01 4.22 -7.96
N ALA A 9 -2.23 3.25 -7.48
CA ALA A 9 -2.55 1.84 -7.55
C ALA A 9 -3.83 1.49 -6.76
N VAL A 10 -4.01 2.06 -5.57
CA VAL A 10 -5.24 1.90 -4.78
C VAL A 10 -6.47 2.47 -5.52
N ALA A 11 -6.35 3.67 -6.09
CA ALA A 11 -7.45 4.29 -6.84
C ALA A 11 -7.81 3.54 -8.13
N ASN A 12 -6.86 2.89 -8.79
CA ASN A 12 -7.07 2.13 -10.03
C ASN A 12 -7.27 0.63 -9.78
N ALA A 13 -7.36 0.19 -8.53
CA ALA A 13 -7.35 -1.22 -8.19
C ALA A 13 -8.50 -2.01 -8.82
N SER A 14 -9.70 -1.44 -8.84
CA SER A 14 -10.87 -2.07 -9.45
C SER A 14 -10.75 -2.20 -10.97
N ALA A 15 -10.07 -1.25 -11.63
CA ALA A 15 -9.88 -1.27 -13.09
C ALA A 15 -8.74 -2.19 -13.53
N LEU A 16 -7.72 -2.35 -12.67
CA LEU A 16 -6.51 -3.12 -12.95
C LEU A 16 -6.49 -4.49 -12.25
N HIS A 17 -7.59 -4.89 -11.59
CA HIS A 17 -7.69 -6.10 -10.77
C HIS A 17 -6.54 -6.22 -9.75
N ILE A 18 -6.18 -5.10 -9.12
CA ILE A 18 -5.15 -5.08 -8.08
C ILE A 18 -5.74 -5.67 -6.80
N GLU A 19 -5.14 -6.74 -6.32
CA GLU A 19 -5.54 -7.40 -5.09
C GLU A 19 -4.79 -6.85 -3.87
N ARG A 20 -3.53 -6.41 -4.05
CA ARG A 20 -2.67 -5.98 -2.93
C ARG A 20 -1.62 -4.95 -3.36
N VAL A 21 -1.38 -3.95 -2.52
CA VAL A 21 -0.32 -2.95 -2.70
C VAL A 21 0.50 -2.83 -1.41
N ALA A 22 1.80 -3.07 -1.45
CA ALA A 22 2.69 -2.87 -0.33
C ALA A 22 3.62 -1.66 -0.55
N TYR A 23 3.77 -0.83 0.48
CA TYR A 23 4.61 0.36 0.49
C TYR A 23 5.12 0.69 1.90
N ALA A 24 6.43 0.77 2.07
CA ALA A 24 7.07 1.27 3.29
C ALA A 24 6.53 0.62 4.60
N GLY A 25 6.46 -0.71 4.65
CA GLY A 25 5.96 -1.46 5.81
C GLY A 25 4.43 -1.39 6.01
N ARG A 26 3.71 -0.89 5.01
CA ARG A 26 2.24 -0.87 4.98
C ARG A 26 1.74 -1.66 3.78
N GLU A 27 0.58 -2.26 3.92
CA GLU A 27 -0.07 -3.05 2.90
C GLU A 27 -1.55 -2.66 2.78
N TRP A 28 -2.01 -2.53 1.56
CA TRP A 28 -3.40 -2.34 1.19
C TRP A 28 -3.89 -3.60 0.47
N THR A 29 -5.12 -4.05 0.74
CA THR A 29 -5.72 -5.24 0.10
C THR A 29 -7.13 -4.91 -0.37
N ALA A 30 -7.47 -5.27 -1.61
CA ALA A 30 -8.81 -5.10 -2.15
C ALA A 30 -9.82 -6.00 -1.41
N GLY A 31 -10.99 -5.46 -1.06
CA GLY A 31 -12.07 -6.22 -0.41
C GLY A 31 -11.99 -6.36 1.12
N VAL A 32 -10.91 -5.90 1.76
CA VAL A 32 -10.80 -5.82 3.22
C VAL A 32 -10.91 -4.35 3.62
N THR A 33 -12.12 -3.90 4.01
CA THR A 33 -12.47 -2.50 4.31
C THR A 33 -11.85 -1.53 3.30
N GLU A 34 -12.50 -1.41 2.13
CA GLU A 34 -12.07 -0.64 0.96
C GLU A 34 -11.25 0.62 1.30
N GLY A 35 -9.92 0.50 1.28
CA GLY A 35 -9.02 1.66 1.43
C GLY A 35 -8.04 1.65 2.59
N GLU A 36 -8.15 0.75 3.56
CA GLU A 36 -7.29 0.84 4.76
C GLU A 36 -5.87 0.25 4.54
N TRP A 37 -4.85 1.09 4.73
CA TRP A 37 -3.45 0.67 4.78
C TRP A 37 -3.14 0.05 6.14
N ARG A 38 -2.85 -1.26 6.17
CA ARG A 38 -2.45 -2.01 7.36
C ARG A 38 -0.93 -1.94 7.53
N ALA A 39 -0.44 -1.76 8.75
CA ALA A 39 0.98 -1.97 9.04
C ALA A 39 1.27 -3.48 9.06
N VAL A 40 2.25 -3.93 8.27
CA VAL A 40 2.68 -5.35 8.26
C VAL A 40 3.72 -5.66 9.33
N ASP A 41 4.37 -4.62 9.89
CA ASP A 41 5.24 -4.74 11.05
C ASP A 41 4.40 -4.58 12.33
N GLY A 42 4.28 -5.65 13.11
CA GLY A 42 3.46 -5.76 14.33
C GLY A 42 3.88 -4.88 15.52
N LYS A 43 4.45 -3.70 15.29
CA LYS A 43 4.72 -2.69 16.31
C LYS A 43 4.05 -1.37 15.96
N ASN A 44 2.93 -1.15 16.63
CA ASN A 44 2.29 0.14 16.86
C ASN A 44 1.44 0.70 15.71
N GLY A 45 0.12 0.70 15.93
CA GLY A 45 -0.81 1.48 15.14
C GLY A 45 -0.46 2.97 15.19
N ALA A 46 -0.63 3.63 14.04
CA ALA A 46 -0.64 5.08 13.82
C ALA A 46 0.69 5.88 14.01
N ARG A 47 1.46 5.92 12.89
CA ARG A 47 2.27 7.03 12.30
C ARG A 47 3.56 7.51 13.04
N PRO A 48 4.68 7.69 12.29
CA PRO A 48 5.03 8.95 11.61
C PRO A 48 5.11 8.75 10.08
N GLU A 49 4.56 9.63 9.23
CA GLU A 49 5.31 10.76 8.65
C GLU A 49 6.76 10.38 8.34
N GLY A 50 7.00 9.82 7.15
CA GLY A 50 8.27 10.06 6.47
C GLY A 50 9.52 9.34 6.98
N SER A 51 9.47 8.07 7.34
CA SER A 51 10.69 7.23 7.22
C SER A 51 10.99 6.97 5.74
N ALA A 52 11.43 8.01 5.04
CA ALA A 52 12.12 7.93 3.76
C ALA A 52 13.55 7.40 4.00
N GLY A 53 13.65 6.21 4.60
CA GLY A 53 14.89 5.46 4.72
C GLY A 53 14.92 4.42 3.61
N SER A 54 15.70 4.70 2.57
CA SER A 54 15.77 3.94 1.32
C SER A 54 14.52 4.09 0.43
N ALA A 55 14.70 4.09 -0.89
CA ALA A 55 13.62 4.20 -1.86
C ALA A 55 12.53 3.14 -1.60
N ALA A 56 11.48 3.53 -0.87
CA ALA A 56 10.39 2.63 -0.51
C ALA A 56 9.75 2.12 -1.81
N THR A 57 10.03 0.86 -2.11
CA THR A 57 9.61 0.20 -3.34
C THR A 57 8.13 -0.14 -3.21
N VAL A 58 7.34 0.24 -4.21
CA VAL A 58 5.93 -0.11 -4.29
C VAL A 58 5.83 -1.49 -4.89
N ARG A 59 5.16 -2.42 -4.20
CA ARG A 59 4.88 -3.76 -4.71
C ARG A 59 3.39 -3.90 -4.98
N ILE A 60 3.02 -4.12 -6.23
CA ILE A 60 1.63 -4.26 -6.67
C ILE A 60 1.42 -5.73 -7.05
N THR A 61 0.35 -6.34 -6.54
CA THR A 61 -0.09 -7.69 -6.86
C THR A 61 -1.47 -7.61 -7.50
N THR A 62 -1.60 -8.15 -8.70
CA THR A 62 -2.85 -8.20 -9.47
C THR A 62 -3.34 -9.64 -9.56
N GLY A 63 -4.65 -9.83 -9.42
CA GLY A 63 -5.34 -11.08 -9.71
C GLY A 63 -5.49 -11.25 -11.22
N ARG A 64 -5.55 -12.50 -11.69
CA ARG A 64 -5.84 -12.85 -13.09
C ARG A 64 -7.34 -12.89 -13.35
#